data_AF-A0A2K8STN0-F1
#
_entry.id   AF-A0A2K8STN0-F1
#
_cell.length_a   1.000
_cell.length_b   1.000
_cell.length_c   1.000
_cell.angle_alpha   90.00
_cell.angle_beta   90.00
_cell.angle_gamma   90.00
#
_symmetry.space_group_name_H-M   'P 1'
#
loop_
_entity.id
_entity.type
_entity.pdbx_description
1 polymer ?
#
loop_
_entity_poly.entity_id
_entity_poly.type
_entity_poly.pdbx_seq_one_letter_code
_entity_poly.pdbx_strand_id
1 'polypeptide(L)'
;MFQTNPALAATGISSRTGLLADWSVTDNIEAKAAVFSSADKIGDFSLDGFAGEIGIRYGNAIIRGTYASDRDAGVGDSFLESYSIARGNNQFGPDKNDREEAYGLNAEVFIPNLKLGLFGRYGHYENRTLGEGANTYVLGASFVDLFTPDDRVGLAYGRALSNDQLRRGNSPDVLEMFYDFKFLDNLRLGFSVQARDDFSETVFGIRVKSQFGITPRGRITQ
;
A
#
# COMPACT_ATOMS: atom_id res chain seq x y z
N MET A 1 6.20 -1.46 3.86
CA MET A 1 5.99 -1.65 2.41
C MET A 1 4.77 -2.51 2.10
N PHE A 2 4.55 -3.65 2.76
CA PHE A 2 3.49 -4.59 2.37
C PHE A 2 2.05 -4.28 2.84
N GLN A 3 1.81 -3.15 3.51
CA GLN A 3 0.46 -2.78 3.97
C GLN A 3 -0.30 -1.92 2.95
N THR A 4 0.42 -1.19 2.08
CA THR A 4 -0.15 -0.28 1.07
C THR A 4 0.37 -0.69 -0.31
N ASN A 5 -0.44 -0.59 -1.37
CA ASN A 5 0.05 -0.82 -2.73
C ASN A 5 1.06 0.29 -3.09
N PRO A 6 2.34 -0.02 -3.33
CA PRO A 6 3.36 1.01 -3.59
C PRO A 6 3.04 1.90 -4.79
N ALA A 7 2.34 1.38 -5.81
CA ALA A 7 1.92 2.16 -6.97
C ALA A 7 0.92 3.26 -6.57
N LEU A 8 0.01 2.97 -5.63
CA LEU A 8 -0.94 3.96 -5.11
C LEU A 8 -0.28 4.98 -4.20
N ALA A 9 0.75 4.57 -3.45
CA ALA A 9 1.55 5.49 -2.64
C ALA A 9 2.35 6.46 -3.53
N ALA A 10 2.79 5.99 -4.70
CA ALA A 10 3.52 6.81 -5.66
C ALA A 10 2.63 7.81 -6.42
N THR A 11 1.31 7.59 -6.52
CA THR A 11 0.39 8.48 -7.28
C THR A 11 0.11 9.83 -6.61
N GLY A 12 0.94 10.25 -5.65
CA GLY A 12 0.95 11.62 -5.13
C GLY A 12 -0.38 12.17 -4.62
N ILE A 13 -1.38 11.31 -4.31
CA ILE A 13 -2.75 11.71 -4.00
C ILE A 13 -2.71 12.84 -2.96
N SER A 14 -2.99 14.06 -3.41
CA SER A 14 -2.76 15.24 -2.58
C SER A 14 -3.54 15.14 -1.27
N SER A 15 -2.95 15.65 -0.19
CA SER A 15 -3.43 15.49 1.20
C SER A 15 -4.78 16.16 1.53
N ARG A 16 -5.52 16.64 0.52
CA ARG A 16 -6.75 17.41 0.66
C ARG A 16 -7.91 16.71 -0.07
N THR A 17 -8.51 15.72 0.60
CA THR A 17 -9.74 15.08 0.14
C THR A 17 -10.85 16.12 0.04
N GLY A 18 -11.39 16.32 -1.18
CA GLY A 18 -12.52 17.20 -1.42
C GLY A 18 -13.85 16.50 -1.14
N LEU A 19 -14.01 15.29 -1.66
CA LEU A 19 -15.20 14.46 -1.43
C LEU A 19 -14.80 12.99 -1.36
N LEU A 20 -15.46 12.26 -0.48
CA LEU A 20 -15.35 10.81 -0.33
C LEU A 20 -16.76 10.21 -0.39
N ALA A 21 -16.95 9.25 -1.28
CA ALA A 21 -18.13 8.42 -1.35
C ALA A 21 -17.73 6.98 -1.01
N ASP A 22 -18.41 6.38 -0.04
CA ASP A 22 -18.31 4.97 0.30
C ASP A 22 -19.69 4.35 0.11
N TRP A 23 -19.78 3.37 -0.79
CA TRP A 23 -21.03 2.74 -1.18
C TRP A 23 -20.93 1.22 -1.08
N SER A 24 -21.72 0.65 -0.18
CA SER A 24 -22.00 -0.79 -0.16
C SER A 24 -23.09 -1.08 -1.19
N VAL A 25 -22.69 -1.55 -2.37
CA VAL A 25 -23.61 -1.92 -3.46
C VAL A 25 -24.44 -3.14 -3.06
N THR A 26 -23.79 -4.10 -2.40
CA THR A 26 -24.40 -5.26 -1.73
C THR A 26 -23.59 -5.62 -0.49
N ASP A 27 -24.01 -6.62 0.28
CA ASP A 27 -23.23 -7.14 1.43
C ASP A 27 -21.82 -7.63 1.05
N ASN A 28 -21.62 -7.99 -0.23
CA ASN A 28 -20.39 -8.56 -0.74
C ASN A 28 -19.63 -7.64 -1.70
N ILE A 29 -20.19 -6.50 -2.08
CA ILE A 29 -19.59 -5.58 -3.05
C ILE A 29 -19.56 -4.17 -2.46
N GLU A 30 -18.37 -3.63 -2.35
CA GLU A 30 -18.08 -2.30 -1.85
C GLU A 30 -17.40 -1.48 -2.95
N ALA A 31 -17.82 -0.23 -3.11
CA ALA A 31 -17.25 0.72 -4.04
C ALA A 31 -16.92 2.01 -3.29
N LYS A 32 -15.70 2.51 -3.47
CA LYS A 32 -15.23 3.75 -2.85
C LYS A 32 -14.71 4.66 -3.95
N ALA A 33 -15.00 5.94 -3.81
CA ALA A 33 -14.49 6.97 -4.71
C ALA A 33 -14.14 8.20 -3.91
N ALA A 34 -13.00 8.80 -4.21
CA ALA A 34 -12.54 10.04 -3.61
C ALA A 34 -12.02 10.97 -4.70
N VAL A 35 -12.26 12.27 -4.52
CA VAL A 35 -11.67 13.33 -5.34
C VAL A 35 -10.85 14.26 -4.46
N PHE A 36 -9.73 14.73 -4.99
CA PHE A 36 -8.73 15.50 -4.26
C PHE A 36 -8.48 16.83 -4.96
N SER A 37 -8.19 17.85 -4.15
CA SER A 37 -7.90 19.20 -4.64
C SER A 37 -6.40 19.36 -4.88
N SER A 38 -6.01 19.65 -6.12
CA SER A 38 -4.60 19.89 -6.50
C SER A 38 -4.08 21.29 -6.20
N ALA A 39 -4.95 22.21 -5.75
CA ALA A 39 -4.55 23.59 -5.46
C ALA A 39 -3.86 23.76 -4.09
N ASP A 40 -2.72 24.47 -4.10
CA ASP A 40 -1.98 24.92 -2.91
C ASP A 40 -2.77 25.89 -2.00
N LYS A 41 -3.94 26.36 -2.43
CA LYS A 41 -4.75 27.37 -1.74
C LYS A 41 -6.22 26.95 -1.62
N ILE A 42 -6.79 27.12 -0.42
CA ILE A 42 -8.22 26.88 -0.10
C ILE A 42 -9.20 27.68 -0.99
N GLY A 43 -8.72 28.76 -1.64
CA GLY A 43 -9.55 29.65 -2.48
C GLY A 43 -9.73 29.22 -3.94
N ASP A 44 -8.92 28.28 -4.46
CA ASP A 44 -9.07 27.74 -5.81
C ASP A 44 -9.48 26.27 -5.71
N PHE A 45 -10.75 25.98 -5.96
CA PHE A 45 -11.28 24.60 -5.89
C PHE A 45 -11.03 23.88 -7.21
N SER A 46 -9.78 23.46 -7.42
CA SER A 46 -9.36 22.61 -8.55
C SER A 46 -9.36 21.14 -8.12
N LEU A 47 -10.48 20.45 -8.31
CA LEU A 47 -10.55 18.99 -8.13
C LEU A 47 -9.89 18.30 -9.32
N ASP A 48 -8.69 17.75 -9.12
CA ASP A 48 -7.87 17.22 -10.21
C ASP A 48 -7.20 15.89 -9.89
N GLY A 49 -7.41 15.40 -8.67
CA GLY A 49 -7.05 14.05 -8.25
C GLY A 49 -8.31 13.19 -8.08
N PHE A 50 -8.20 11.92 -8.43
CA PHE A 50 -9.25 10.91 -8.26
C PHE A 50 -8.64 9.61 -7.74
N ALA A 51 -9.35 8.93 -6.83
CA ALA A 51 -9.06 7.56 -6.46
C ALA A 51 -10.37 6.77 -6.36
N GLY A 52 -10.40 5.58 -6.96
CA GLY A 52 -11.52 4.65 -6.91
C GLY A 52 -11.06 3.27 -6.45
N GLU A 53 -11.90 2.59 -5.68
CA GLU A 53 -11.73 1.19 -5.29
C GLU A 53 -13.04 0.43 -5.51
N ILE A 54 -12.96 -0.79 -6.03
CA ILE A 54 -14.05 -1.76 -6.02
C ILE A 54 -13.55 -3.02 -5.35
N GLY A 55 -14.23 -3.41 -4.27
CA GLY A 55 -13.98 -4.62 -3.50
C GLY A 55 -15.11 -5.63 -3.67
N ILE A 56 -14.75 -6.90 -3.88
CA ILE A 56 -15.68 -8.02 -3.93
C ILE A 56 -15.23 -9.04 -2.88
N ARG A 57 -16.16 -9.47 -2.03
CA ARG A 57 -15.97 -10.56 -1.08
C ARG A 57 -16.69 -11.82 -1.55
N TYR A 58 -16.04 -12.96 -1.42
CA TYR A 58 -16.65 -14.26 -1.67
C TYR A 58 -16.13 -15.28 -0.67
N GLY A 59 -16.98 -15.67 0.28
CA GLY A 59 -16.60 -16.51 1.41
C GLY A 59 -15.46 -15.88 2.22
N ASN A 60 -14.32 -16.56 2.28
CA ASN A 60 -13.13 -16.09 3.00
C ASN A 60 -12.12 -15.37 2.07
N ALA A 61 -12.51 -15.04 0.84
CA ALA A 61 -11.68 -14.34 -0.12
C ALA A 61 -12.19 -12.91 -0.35
N ILE A 62 -11.26 -12.00 -0.58
CA ILE A 62 -11.52 -10.59 -0.92
C ILE A 62 -10.62 -10.21 -2.08
N ILE A 63 -11.19 -9.61 -3.11
CA ILE A 63 -10.46 -9.03 -4.24
C ILE A 63 -10.81 -7.54 -4.32
N ARG A 64 -9.81 -6.68 -4.46
CA ARG A 64 -9.95 -5.23 -4.57
C ARG A 64 -9.19 -4.72 -5.77
N GLY A 65 -9.90 -4.09 -6.69
CA GLY A 65 -9.32 -3.29 -7.77
C GLY A 65 -9.30 -1.83 -7.37
N THR A 66 -8.21 -1.14 -7.67
CA THR A 66 -7.99 0.27 -7.34
C THR A 66 -7.48 1.00 -8.58
N TYR A 67 -7.90 2.25 -8.72
CA TYR A 67 -7.40 3.17 -9.72
C TYR A 67 -7.19 4.53 -9.06
N ALA A 68 -6.10 5.20 -9.37
CA ALA A 68 -5.84 6.55 -8.94
C ALA A 68 -5.26 7.37 -10.09
N SER A 69 -5.57 8.66 -10.13
CA SER A 69 -4.90 9.62 -10.99
C SER A 69 -4.79 10.96 -10.28
N ASP A 70 -3.65 11.61 -10.40
CA ASP A 70 -3.41 12.96 -9.88
C ASP A 70 -2.38 13.67 -10.77
N ARG A 71 -2.10 14.94 -10.49
CA ARG A 71 -0.87 15.57 -10.99
C ARG A 71 0.23 15.38 -9.95
N ASP A 72 1.44 15.12 -10.41
CA ASP A 72 2.62 15.07 -9.52
C ASP A 72 2.67 16.36 -8.71
N ALA A 73 2.64 16.28 -7.37
CA ALA A 73 2.69 17.47 -6.53
C ALA A 73 4.12 18.03 -6.36
N GLY A 74 5.09 17.55 -7.16
CA GLY A 74 6.51 17.87 -7.04
C GLY A 74 7.17 17.25 -5.81
N VAL A 75 6.59 16.16 -5.30
CA VAL A 75 7.00 15.50 -4.04
C VAL A 75 8.12 14.47 -4.23
N GLY A 76 8.44 14.11 -5.47
CA GLY A 76 9.52 13.16 -5.73
C GLY A 76 9.15 11.71 -5.34
N ASP A 77 7.86 11.36 -5.43
CA ASP A 77 7.34 10.05 -5.03
C ASP A 77 7.20 9.04 -6.19
N SER A 78 7.78 9.34 -7.36
CA SER A 78 7.79 8.44 -8.53
C SER A 78 8.76 7.25 -8.37
N PHE A 79 8.86 6.40 -9.41
CA PHE A 79 9.81 5.28 -9.44
C PHE A 79 11.26 5.76 -9.66
N LEU A 80 12.24 5.08 -9.04
CA LEU A 80 13.63 5.55 -8.98
C LEU A 80 14.26 5.81 -10.35
N GLU A 81 13.96 4.96 -11.33
CA GLU A 81 14.53 5.07 -12.68
C GLU A 81 14.08 6.34 -13.41
N SER A 82 12.90 6.89 -13.06
CA SER A 82 12.32 8.07 -13.69
C SER A 82 13.22 9.29 -13.60
N TYR A 83 13.94 9.48 -12.48
CA TYR A 83 14.81 10.64 -12.23
C TYR A 83 16.02 10.73 -13.16
N SER A 84 16.32 9.66 -13.90
CA SER A 84 17.41 9.63 -14.89
C SER A 84 16.95 9.94 -16.32
N ILE A 85 15.65 10.10 -16.54
CA ILE A 85 15.07 10.29 -17.88
C ILE A 85 15.17 11.77 -18.28
N ALA A 86 15.83 12.03 -19.41
CA ALA A 86 16.04 13.38 -19.92
C ALA A 86 14.76 13.97 -20.53
N ARG A 87 14.43 15.21 -20.17
CA ARG A 87 13.29 15.99 -20.72
C ARG A 87 13.70 17.08 -21.69
N GLY A 88 15.01 17.23 -21.93
CA GLY A 88 15.58 18.37 -22.65
C GLY A 88 15.86 19.55 -21.72
N ASN A 89 16.56 20.58 -22.22
CA ASN A 89 16.92 21.79 -21.47
C ASN A 89 17.61 21.52 -20.11
N ASN A 90 18.43 20.47 -20.02
CA ASN A 90 19.08 19.99 -18.79
C ASN A 90 18.11 19.62 -17.65
N GLN A 91 16.85 19.31 -17.97
CA GLN A 91 15.87 18.80 -17.01
C GLN A 91 15.76 17.28 -17.09
N PHE A 92 15.52 16.65 -15.93
CA PHE A 92 15.39 15.21 -15.77
C PHE A 92 14.25 14.86 -14.82
N GLY A 93 13.61 13.72 -15.05
CA GLY A 93 12.63 13.15 -14.14
C GLY A 93 11.25 13.80 -14.15
N PRO A 94 10.38 13.35 -13.23
CA PRO A 94 9.02 13.87 -13.08
C PRO A 94 8.99 15.39 -12.82
N ASP A 95 7.97 16.05 -13.36
CA ASP A 95 7.67 17.47 -13.15
C ASP A 95 6.32 17.57 -12.45
N LYS A 96 6.15 18.58 -11.59
CA LYS A 96 4.93 18.87 -10.83
C LYS A 96 3.64 19.11 -11.66
N ASN A 97 3.74 19.14 -12.99
CA ASN A 97 2.58 19.24 -13.87
C ASN A 97 2.28 17.93 -14.60
N ASP A 98 3.08 16.90 -14.35
CA ASP A 98 2.93 15.61 -14.98
C ASP A 98 1.64 14.93 -14.49
N ARG A 99 0.94 14.29 -15.42
CA ARG A 99 -0.22 13.47 -15.09
C ARG A 99 0.26 12.08 -14.72
N GLU A 100 -0.13 11.63 -13.54
CA GLU A 100 0.19 10.31 -13.03
C GLU A 100 -1.08 9.47 -12.90
N GLU A 101 -0.92 8.19 -13.17
CA GLU A 101 -1.98 7.19 -13.03
C GLU A 101 -1.41 5.96 -12.33
N ALA A 102 -2.23 5.32 -11.51
CA ALA A 102 -1.91 4.02 -10.97
C ALA A 102 -3.11 3.09 -10.94
N TYR A 103 -2.81 1.82 -11.15
CA TYR A 103 -3.76 0.72 -11.09
C TYR A 103 -3.25 -0.27 -10.06
N GLY A 104 -4.14 -0.82 -9.26
CA GLY A 104 -3.79 -1.80 -8.25
C GLY A 104 -4.80 -2.93 -8.16
N LEU A 105 -4.31 -4.15 -8.02
CA LEU A 105 -5.10 -5.32 -7.71
C LEU A 105 -4.59 -5.92 -6.40
N ASN A 106 -5.49 -6.15 -5.44
CA ASN A 106 -5.19 -6.83 -4.19
C ASN A 106 -6.13 -8.02 -4.05
N ALA A 107 -5.58 -9.19 -3.76
CA ALA A 107 -6.35 -10.40 -3.50
C ALA A 107 -5.88 -11.02 -2.20
N GLU A 108 -6.82 -11.40 -1.33
CA GLU A 108 -6.56 -12.03 -0.04
C GLU A 108 -7.53 -13.20 0.13
N VAL A 109 -7.05 -14.32 0.66
CA VAL A 109 -7.90 -15.47 0.98
C VAL A 109 -7.45 -16.11 2.29
N PHE A 110 -8.40 -16.43 3.14
CA PHE A 110 -8.17 -17.18 4.37
C PHE A 110 -8.70 -18.61 4.24
N ILE A 111 -7.87 -19.59 4.58
CA ILE A 111 -8.18 -21.02 4.57
C ILE A 111 -8.26 -21.48 6.04
N PRO A 112 -9.47 -21.54 6.65
CA PRO A 112 -9.62 -21.76 8.09
C PRO A 112 -9.04 -23.08 8.58
N ASN A 113 -9.23 -24.16 7.81
CA ASN A 113 -8.75 -25.50 8.17
C ASN A 113 -7.23 -25.59 8.27
N LEU A 114 -6.52 -24.68 7.60
CA LEU A 114 -5.07 -24.58 7.62
C LEU A 114 -4.57 -23.41 8.48
N LYS A 115 -5.49 -22.60 9.03
CA LYS A 115 -5.18 -21.32 9.69
C LYS A 115 -4.24 -20.45 8.85
N LEU A 116 -4.44 -20.45 7.54
CA LEU A 116 -3.54 -19.87 6.56
C LEU A 116 -4.23 -18.74 5.80
N GLY A 117 -3.64 -17.55 5.84
CA GLY A 117 -3.96 -16.44 4.96
C GLY A 117 -2.95 -16.35 3.82
N LEU A 118 -3.44 -16.26 2.58
CA LEU A 118 -2.65 -15.96 1.41
C LEU A 118 -3.02 -14.57 0.91
N PHE A 119 -2.05 -13.83 0.41
CA PHE A 119 -2.30 -12.54 -0.21
C PHE A 119 -1.40 -12.30 -1.41
N GLY A 120 -1.93 -11.55 -2.36
CA GLY A 120 -1.22 -11.09 -3.54
C GLY A 120 -1.62 -9.67 -3.89
N ARG A 121 -0.67 -8.88 -4.37
CA ARG A 121 -0.87 -7.50 -4.78
C ARG A 121 -0.07 -7.25 -6.05
N TYR A 122 -0.68 -6.53 -6.97
CA TYR A 122 -0.04 -6.01 -8.17
C TYR A 122 -0.33 -4.53 -8.25
N GLY A 123 0.64 -3.75 -8.68
CA GLY A 123 0.51 -2.32 -8.92
C GLY A 123 1.21 -1.94 -10.22
N HIS A 124 0.56 -1.10 -10.99
CA HIS A 124 1.13 -0.41 -12.14
C HIS A 124 1.02 1.08 -11.88
N TYR A 125 2.11 1.81 -12.14
CA TYR A 125 2.13 3.27 -12.12
C TYR A 125 2.64 3.76 -13.48
N GLU A 126 2.06 4.84 -13.97
CA GLU A 126 2.45 5.48 -15.22
C GLU A 126 2.49 7.00 -15.02
N ASN A 127 3.62 7.62 -15.38
CA ASN A 127 3.67 9.05 -15.61
C ASN A 127 3.38 9.28 -17.10
N ARG A 128 2.15 9.71 -17.40
CA ARG A 128 1.61 9.87 -18.76
C ARG A 128 2.33 10.94 -19.55
N THR A 129 2.85 11.96 -18.87
CA THR A 129 3.59 13.07 -19.51
C THR A 129 5.02 12.66 -19.85
N LEU A 130 5.68 11.92 -18.95
CA LEU A 130 7.01 11.35 -19.17
C LEU A 130 6.96 10.17 -20.17
N GLY A 131 5.80 9.53 -20.32
CA GLY A 131 5.59 8.38 -21.20
C GLY A 131 6.16 7.08 -20.66
N GLU A 132 6.37 7.01 -19.34
CA GLU A 132 7.14 5.95 -18.69
C GLU A 132 6.42 5.48 -17.42
N GLY A 133 6.56 4.19 -17.11
CA GLY A 133 5.84 3.58 -16.00
C GLY A 133 6.64 2.48 -15.30
N ALA A 134 6.11 2.01 -14.19
CA ALA A 134 6.76 1.03 -13.34
C ALA A 134 5.73 0.06 -12.74
N ASN A 135 6.22 -1.11 -12.35
CA ASN A 135 5.38 -2.16 -11.77
C ASN A 135 5.88 -2.54 -10.38
N THR A 136 4.96 -3.03 -9.57
CA THR A 136 5.23 -3.62 -8.26
C THR A 136 4.36 -4.86 -8.10
N TYR A 137 4.88 -5.85 -7.38
CA TYR A 137 4.09 -7.00 -6.98
C TYR A 137 4.51 -7.45 -5.60
N VAL A 138 3.57 -8.04 -4.87
CA VAL A 138 3.78 -8.60 -3.53
C VAL A 138 2.99 -9.89 -3.46
N LEU A 139 3.60 -10.95 -2.95
CA LEU A 139 2.95 -12.22 -2.66
C LEU A 139 3.37 -12.66 -1.26
N GLY A 140 2.44 -13.19 -0.49
CA GLY A 140 2.77 -13.66 0.84
C GLY A 140 1.76 -14.61 1.44
N ALA A 141 2.20 -15.21 2.53
CA ALA A 141 1.44 -16.13 3.34
C ALA A 141 1.58 -15.76 4.81
N SER A 142 0.53 -16.00 5.59
CA SER A 142 0.55 -15.86 7.04
C SER A 142 -0.20 -17.01 7.68
N PHE A 143 0.41 -17.66 8.65
CA PHE A 143 -0.22 -18.63 9.53
C PHE A 143 -0.64 -17.93 10.82
N VAL A 144 -1.80 -18.31 11.33
CA VAL A 144 -2.27 -17.88 12.65
C VAL A 144 -2.34 -19.08 13.59
N ASP A 145 -2.16 -18.85 14.89
CA ASP A 145 -2.25 -19.90 15.92
C ASP A 145 -1.36 -21.13 15.65
N LEU A 146 -0.09 -20.89 15.26
CA LEU A 146 0.87 -21.93 14.88
C LEU A 146 1.63 -22.49 16.09
N PHE A 147 2.16 -21.62 16.96
CA PHE A 147 2.93 -22.02 18.14
C PHE A 147 2.19 -21.69 19.45
N THR A 148 1.49 -20.56 19.48
CA THR A 148 0.69 -20.10 20.61
C THR A 148 -0.63 -19.50 20.14
N PRO A 149 -1.70 -19.50 20.96
CA PRO A 149 -2.95 -18.85 20.61
C PRO A 149 -2.74 -17.36 20.27
N ASP A 150 -3.42 -16.89 19.24
CA ASP A 150 -3.36 -15.55 18.66
C ASP A 150 -1.99 -15.15 18.09
N ASP A 151 -1.05 -16.08 17.86
CA ASP A 151 0.19 -15.76 17.16
C ASP A 151 0.01 -15.68 15.65
N ARG A 152 1.00 -15.08 14.99
CA ARG A 152 1.05 -14.90 13.55
C ARG A 152 2.48 -15.08 13.06
N VAL A 153 2.68 -16.00 12.13
CA VAL A 153 3.95 -16.16 11.40
C VAL A 153 3.67 -15.83 9.95
N GLY A 154 4.46 -14.97 9.32
CA GLY A 154 4.29 -14.68 7.91
C GLY A 154 5.58 -14.59 7.14
N LEU A 155 5.46 -14.83 5.85
CA LEU A 155 6.51 -14.70 4.85
C LEU A 155 5.92 -13.99 3.64
N ALA A 156 6.62 -12.98 3.15
CA ALA A 156 6.22 -12.21 1.99
C ALA A 156 7.43 -11.93 1.10
N TYR A 157 7.24 -12.08 -0.20
CA TYR A 157 8.16 -11.60 -1.22
C TYR A 157 7.49 -10.47 -1.98
N GLY A 158 8.23 -9.45 -2.33
CA GLY A 158 7.75 -8.42 -3.23
C GLY A 158 8.86 -7.70 -3.96
N ARG A 159 8.47 -6.96 -4.99
CA ARG A 159 9.32 -6.06 -5.74
C ARG A 159 8.80 -4.65 -5.55
N ALA A 160 9.67 -3.73 -5.14
CA ALA A 160 9.33 -2.32 -5.07
C ALA A 160 8.98 -1.78 -6.47
N LEU A 161 8.36 -0.60 -6.53
CA LEU A 161 7.97 0.00 -7.81
C LEU A 161 9.22 0.27 -8.67
N SER A 162 9.33 -0.41 -9.82
CA SER A 162 10.50 -0.30 -10.71
C SER A 162 10.13 -0.54 -12.17
N ASN A 163 10.92 0.05 -13.06
CA ASN A 163 10.83 -0.15 -14.52
C ASN A 163 11.99 -1.04 -14.99
N ASP A 164 11.68 -2.30 -15.32
CA ASP A 164 12.67 -3.29 -15.76
C ASP A 164 13.39 -2.92 -17.07
N GLN A 165 12.82 -2.06 -17.92
CA GLN A 165 13.45 -1.62 -19.17
C GLN A 165 14.50 -0.52 -18.93
N LEU A 166 14.29 0.32 -17.91
CA LEU A 166 15.17 1.44 -17.57
C LEU A 166 16.18 1.11 -16.47
N ARG A 167 15.97 0.01 -15.76
CA ARG A 167 16.78 -0.38 -14.60
C ARG A 167 18.23 -0.65 -14.99
N ARG A 168 19.15 0.02 -14.29
CA ARG A 168 20.60 -0.17 -14.37
C ARG A 168 21.15 -0.59 -13.01
N GLY A 169 20.77 -1.78 -12.53
CA GLY A 169 21.18 -2.25 -11.21
C GLY A 169 20.41 -3.48 -10.73
N ASN A 170 20.58 -3.79 -9.45
CA ASN A 170 19.96 -4.92 -8.77
C ASN A 170 18.43 -4.79 -8.78
N SER A 171 17.75 -5.93 -8.66
CA SER A 171 16.30 -5.94 -8.50
C SER A 171 15.93 -5.40 -7.12
N PRO A 172 14.95 -4.49 -6.98
CA PRO A 172 14.51 -3.97 -5.68
C PRO A 172 13.56 -4.97 -5.01
N ASP A 173 14.02 -6.22 -4.96
CA ASP A 173 13.31 -7.35 -4.40
C ASP A 173 13.47 -7.35 -2.88
N VAL A 174 12.39 -7.69 -2.20
CA VAL A 174 12.29 -7.71 -0.75
C VAL A 174 11.68 -9.03 -0.31
N LEU A 175 12.34 -9.71 0.61
CA LEU A 175 11.79 -10.84 1.35
C LEU A 175 11.62 -10.42 2.81
N GLU A 176 10.41 -10.54 3.35
CA GLU A 176 10.13 -10.31 4.77
C GLU A 176 9.61 -11.58 5.41
N MET A 177 10.20 -11.95 6.55
CA MET A 177 9.61 -12.90 7.48
C MET A 177 9.26 -12.18 8.77
N PHE A 178 8.11 -12.51 9.36
CA PHE A 178 7.73 -11.96 10.64
C PHE A 178 7.11 -12.99 11.58
N TYR A 179 7.17 -12.69 12.87
CA TYR A 179 6.46 -13.38 13.93
C TYR A 179 5.88 -12.37 14.91
N ASP A 180 4.57 -12.39 15.14
CA ASP A 180 3.90 -11.60 16.17
C ASP A 180 3.13 -12.50 17.12
N PHE A 181 3.19 -12.21 18.42
CA PHE A 181 2.44 -12.94 19.43
C PHE A 181 1.85 -12.01 20.48
N LYS A 182 0.75 -12.45 21.08
CA LYS A 182 0.08 -11.74 22.14
C LYS A 182 0.86 -11.94 23.45
N PHE A 183 1.58 -10.91 23.90
CA PHE A 183 2.36 -10.97 25.14
C PHE A 183 1.48 -10.74 26.36
N LEU A 184 0.53 -9.80 26.27
CA LEU A 184 -0.54 -9.56 27.24
C LEU A 184 -1.85 -9.31 26.48
N ASP A 185 -2.98 -9.29 27.20
CA ASP A 185 -4.30 -9.02 26.60
C ASP A 185 -4.38 -7.73 25.80
N ASN A 186 -3.61 -6.73 26.19
CA ASN A 186 -3.52 -5.41 25.60
C ASN A 186 -2.17 -5.12 24.93
N LEU A 187 -1.29 -6.12 24.77
CA LEU A 187 0.05 -5.93 24.24
C LEU A 187 0.49 -7.07 23.32
N ARG A 188 0.80 -6.74 22.08
CA ARG A 188 1.40 -7.62 21.09
C ARG A 188 2.81 -7.19 20.79
N LEU A 189 3.72 -8.17 20.78
CA LEU A 189 5.10 -8.00 20.37
C LEU A 189 5.33 -8.74 19.05
N GLY A 190 6.20 -8.18 18.24
CA GLY A 190 6.48 -8.64 16.91
C GLY A 190 7.94 -8.48 16.54
N PHE A 191 8.44 -9.41 15.76
CA PHE A 191 9.79 -9.38 15.19
C PHE A 191 9.69 -9.60 13.69
N SER A 192 10.53 -8.92 12.93
CA SER A 192 10.63 -9.11 11.49
C SER A 192 12.07 -9.07 11.03
N VAL A 193 12.40 -9.90 10.04
CA VAL A 193 13.65 -9.82 9.28
C VAL A 193 13.28 -9.53 7.84
N GLN A 194 13.93 -8.52 7.26
CA GLN A 194 13.74 -8.13 5.87
C GLN A 194 15.06 -8.18 5.15
N ALA A 195 15.12 -8.91 4.04
CA ALA A 195 16.23 -8.85 3.10
C ALA A 195 15.79 -8.00 1.91
N ARG A 196 16.54 -6.94 1.59
CA ARG A 196 16.20 -5.92 0.57
C ARG A 196 17.29 -5.80 -0.49
N ASP A 197 16.95 -5.17 -1.61
CA ASP A 197 17.85 -4.83 -2.70
C ASP A 197 18.67 -6.03 -3.18
N ASP A 198 17.95 -7.03 -3.70
CA ASP A 198 18.52 -8.33 -4.11
C ASP A 198 19.19 -9.07 -2.95
N PHE A 199 18.59 -8.94 -1.76
CA PHE A 199 19.00 -9.57 -0.51
C PHE A 199 20.40 -9.14 -0.02
N SER A 200 20.91 -8.03 -0.54
CA SER A 200 22.21 -7.47 -0.15
C SER A 200 22.16 -6.71 1.17
N GLU A 201 21.00 -6.20 1.56
CA GLU A 201 20.76 -5.55 2.86
C GLU A 201 19.84 -6.42 3.73
N THR A 202 20.18 -6.57 5.02
CA THR A 202 19.32 -7.23 6.00
C THR A 202 18.94 -6.26 7.12
N VAL A 203 17.64 -6.10 7.34
CA VAL A 203 17.05 -5.23 8.37
C VAL A 203 16.30 -6.08 9.38
N PHE A 204 16.63 -5.91 10.66
CA PHE A 204 15.87 -6.47 11.77
C PHE A 204 14.91 -5.41 12.34
N GLY A 205 13.66 -5.81 12.56
CA GLY A 205 12.61 -4.93 13.06
C GLY A 205 11.92 -5.50 14.31
N ILE A 206 11.54 -4.60 15.21
CA ILE A 206 10.71 -4.90 16.38
C ILE A 206 9.41 -4.11 16.23
N ARG A 207 8.28 -4.78 16.42
CA ARG A 207 6.93 -4.19 16.38
C ARG A 207 6.26 -4.31 17.72
N VAL A 208 5.71 -3.21 18.21
CA VAL A 208 4.96 -3.18 19.47
C VAL A 208 3.60 -2.58 19.18
N LYS A 209 2.53 -3.33 19.49
CA LYS A 209 1.15 -2.86 19.35
C LYS A 209 0.43 -3.00 20.68
N SER A 210 -0.07 -1.88 21.20
CA SER A 210 -0.91 -1.87 22.40
C SER A 210 -2.30 -1.32 22.10
N GLN A 211 -3.30 -1.85 22.81
CA GLN A 211 -4.67 -1.36 22.75
C GLN A 211 -5.10 -0.94 24.16
N PHE A 212 -5.50 0.32 24.32
CA PHE A 212 -6.03 0.84 25.57
C PHE A 212 -7.54 1.07 25.40
N GLY A 213 -8.35 0.48 26.29
CA GLY A 213 -9.76 0.79 26.35
C GLY A 213 -9.96 2.18 26.95
N ILE A 214 -10.43 3.14 26.15
CA ILE A 214 -10.68 4.53 26.59
C ILE A 214 -12.15 4.72 27.01
N THR A 215 -12.90 3.64 27.25
CA THR A 215 -14.28 3.78 27.77
C THR A 215 -14.20 4.07 29.27
N PRO A 216 -14.71 5.21 29.76
CA PRO A 216 -14.85 5.40 31.19
C PRO A 216 -15.75 4.29 31.71
N ARG A 217 -15.22 3.40 32.55
CA ARG A 217 -16.07 2.55 33.38
C ARG A 217 -16.79 3.49 34.32
N GLY A 218 -18.02 3.88 33.97
CA GLY A 218 -18.87 4.67 34.82
C GLY A 218 -18.85 4.06 36.22
N ARG A 219 -18.53 4.89 37.22
CA ARG A 219 -18.63 4.51 38.63
C ARG A 219 -20.00 3.88 38.85
N ILE A 220 -20.03 2.62 39.27
CA ILE A 220 -21.19 2.09 39.97
C ILE A 220 -21.18 2.81 41.32
N THR A 221 -21.92 3.91 41.44
CA THR A 221 -22.31 4.45 42.73
C THR A 221 -23.38 3.52 43.30
N GLN A 222 -23.03 2.89 44.43
CA GLN A 222 -23.96 2.22 45.33
C GLN A 222 -24.99 3.21 45.89
#